data_AF-X1QUL6-F1
#
_entry.id   AF-X1QUL6-F1
#
_cell.length_a   1.000
_cell.length_b   1.000
_cell.length_c   1.000
_cell.angle_alpha   90.00
_cell.angle_beta   90.00
_cell.angle_gamma   90.00
#
_symmetry.space_group_name_H-M   'P 1'
#
loop_
_entity.id
_entity.type
_entity.pdbx_description
1 polymer ?
#
loop_
_entity_poly.entity_id
_entity_poly.type
_entity_poly.pdbx_seq_one_letter_code
_entity_poly.pdbx_strand_id
1 'polypeptide(L)'
;MKIAGSGNYLYCDTDSLIVNKVGLKKLRPLVHDSNLGSMKVEAEVTSLNIRGLKDYMLGTKSVIKGIRKNAIETGDGVFTQQLWPSLKGLLRSGNISQYRIETIQKILTRKYKKGRVSPDGTVRPLVLDEAALLVLPL
;
A
#
# COMPACT_ATOMS: atom_id res chain seq x y z
N MET A 1 9.75 -2.83 -12.54
CA MET A 1 9.64 -1.37 -12.85
C MET A 1 10.45 -0.96 -14.08
N LYS A 2 11.76 -1.24 -14.19
CA LYS A 2 12.57 -0.89 -15.38
C LYS A 2 11.95 -1.32 -16.71
N ILE A 3 11.48 -2.56 -16.81
CA ILE A 3 10.84 -3.12 -18.02
C ILE A 3 9.53 -2.39 -18.36
N ALA A 4 8.68 -2.09 -17.38
CA ALA A 4 7.46 -1.30 -17.62
C ALA A 4 7.81 0.12 -18.13
N GLY A 5 8.92 0.69 -17.63
CA GLY A 5 9.37 2.03 -17.96
C GLY A 5 8.63 3.11 -17.17
N SER A 6 9.28 4.27 -17.01
CA SER A 6 8.70 5.43 -16.31
C SER A 6 7.34 5.81 -16.89
N GLY A 7 6.41 6.22 -16.03
CA GLY A 7 5.03 6.57 -16.40
C GLY A 7 4.09 5.39 -16.65
N ASN A 8 4.59 4.15 -16.69
CA ASN A 8 3.75 2.96 -16.93
C ASN A 8 3.52 2.08 -15.70
N TYR A 9 4.19 2.37 -14.59
CA TYR A 9 3.88 1.81 -13.28
C TYR A 9 3.31 2.90 -12.39
N LEU A 10 2.26 2.56 -11.65
CA LEU A 10 1.48 3.51 -10.84
C LEU A 10 1.71 3.27 -9.34
N TYR A 11 1.91 2.02 -8.94
CA TYR A 11 2.12 1.65 -7.55
C TYR A 11 2.82 0.29 -7.43
N CYS A 12 3.61 0.11 -6.38
CA CYS A 12 4.31 -1.13 -6.07
C CYS A 12 4.15 -1.45 -4.58
N ASP A 13 3.77 -2.68 -4.26
CA ASP A 13 3.76 -3.17 -2.88
C ASP A 13 4.33 -4.59 -2.82
N THR A 14 5.54 -4.70 -2.28
CA THR A 14 6.36 -5.91 -2.12
C THR A 14 6.44 -6.78 -3.38
N ASP A 15 5.41 -7.58 -3.62
CA ASP A 15 5.26 -8.62 -4.64
C ASP A 15 4.21 -8.28 -5.71
N SER A 16 3.64 -7.07 -5.65
CA SER A 16 2.62 -6.60 -6.59
C SER A 16 3.01 -5.29 -7.27
N LEU A 17 2.63 -5.14 -8.54
CA LEU A 17 2.86 -3.94 -9.34
C LEU A 17 1.59 -3.57 -10.10
N ILE A 18 1.09 -2.35 -9.89
CA ILE A 18 -0.03 -1.80 -10.65
C ILE A 18 0.54 -1.01 -11.82
N VAL A 19 0.13 -1.38 -13.04
CA VAL A 19 0.61 -0.80 -14.30
C VAL A 19 -0.55 -0.39 -15.20
N ASN A 20 -0.28 0.52 -16.14
CA ASN A 20 -1.21 0.79 -17.23
C ASN A 20 -1.11 -0.28 -18.35
N LYS A 21 -1.94 -0.17 -19.38
CA LYS A 21 -1.95 -1.12 -20.52
C LYS A 21 -0.60 -1.22 -21.24
N VAL A 22 0.13 -0.11 -21.37
CA VAL A 22 1.45 -0.08 -22.02
C VAL A 22 2.49 -0.82 -21.19
N GLY A 23 2.49 -0.60 -19.87
CA GLY A 23 3.33 -1.30 -18.92
C GLY A 23 3.06 -2.81 -18.92
N LEU A 24 1.78 -3.21 -18.93
CA LEU A 24 1.39 -4.62 -19.03
C LEU A 24 1.90 -5.26 -20.34
N LYS A 25 1.76 -4.57 -21.48
CA LYS A 25 2.27 -5.07 -22.77
C LYS A 25 3.78 -5.32 -22.72
N LYS A 26 4.54 -4.45 -22.05
CA LYS A 26 6.00 -4.63 -21.87
C LYS A 26 6.35 -5.76 -20.91
N LEU A 27 5.51 -6.01 -19.90
CA LEU A 27 5.71 -7.06 -18.90
C LEU A 27 5.22 -8.44 -19.35
N ARG A 28 4.41 -8.54 -20.42
CA ARG A 28 3.86 -9.81 -20.93
C ARG A 28 4.85 -10.99 -20.98
N PRO A 29 6.12 -10.82 -21.40
CA PRO A 29 7.08 -11.93 -21.41
C PRO A 29 7.38 -12.55 -20.04
N LEU A 30 7.07 -11.83 -18.95
CA LEU A 30 7.27 -12.28 -17.57
C LEU A 30 5.97 -12.79 -16.90
N VAL A 31 4.84 -12.72 -17.61
CA VAL A 31 3.53 -13.09 -17.09
C VAL A 31 3.25 -14.55 -17.42
N HIS A 32 3.02 -15.36 -16.39
CA HIS A 32 2.63 -16.75 -16.51
C HIS A 32 1.87 -17.19 -15.25
N ASP A 33 0.72 -17.83 -15.42
CA ASP A 33 -0.21 -18.07 -14.30
C ASP A 33 0.23 -19.18 -13.33
N SER A 34 1.07 -20.09 -13.80
CA SER A 34 1.48 -21.29 -13.05
C SER A 34 2.98 -21.44 -12.81
N ASN A 35 3.82 -20.60 -13.42
CA ASN A 35 5.27 -20.74 -13.28
C ASN A 35 5.74 -20.07 -11.98
N LEU A 36 6.53 -20.81 -11.20
CA LEU A 36 7.10 -20.28 -9.98
C LEU A 36 8.00 -19.08 -10.27
N GLY A 37 7.78 -17.98 -9.55
CA GLY A 37 8.53 -16.73 -9.71
C GLY A 37 8.07 -15.84 -10.87
N SER A 38 7.12 -16.30 -11.69
CA SER A 38 6.49 -15.45 -12.71
C SER A 38 5.46 -14.50 -12.12
N MET A 39 5.13 -13.45 -12.87
CA MET A 39 4.04 -12.54 -12.54
C MET A 39 2.72 -13.14 -13.04
N LYS A 40 1.60 -12.83 -12.38
CA LYS A 40 0.26 -13.09 -12.90
C LYS A 40 -0.59 -11.83 -12.88
N VAL A 41 -1.62 -11.78 -13.72
CA VAL A 41 -2.58 -10.68 -13.72
C VAL A 41 -3.66 -10.97 -12.67
N GLU A 42 -3.58 -10.26 -11.55
CA GLU A 42 -4.54 -10.43 -10.44
C GLU A 42 -5.90 -9.75 -10.70
N ALA A 43 -5.90 -8.60 -11.38
CA ALA A 43 -7.10 -7.83 -11.67
C ALA A 43 -6.84 -6.81 -12.78
N GLU A 44 -7.88 -6.51 -13.54
CA GLU A 44 -7.94 -5.36 -14.45
C GLU A 44 -9.04 -4.41 -13.97
N VAL A 45 -8.73 -3.12 -13.87
CA VAL A 45 -9.66 -2.09 -13.40
C VAL A 45 -9.56 -0.83 -14.27
N THR A 46 -10.65 -0.09 -14.37
CA THR A 46 -10.70 1.19 -15.11
C THR A 46 -10.42 2.40 -14.23
N SER A 47 -10.49 2.25 -12.90
CA SER A 47 -10.21 3.31 -11.95
C SER A 47 -9.27 2.85 -10.83
N LEU A 48 -8.37 3.76 -10.46
CA LEU A 48 -7.40 3.59 -9.39
C LEU A 48 -7.32 4.90 -8.60
N ASN A 49 -7.48 4.82 -7.28
CA ASN A 49 -7.28 5.95 -6.38
C ASN A 49 -6.27 5.54 -5.30
N ILE A 50 -5.10 6.17 -5.29
CA ILE A 50 -4.03 5.90 -4.32
C ILE A 50 -3.98 7.06 -3.33
N ARG A 51 -4.23 6.77 -2.05
CA ARG A 51 -4.19 7.76 -0.95
C ARG A 51 -2.91 7.66 -0.12
N GLY A 52 -2.19 6.56 -0.26
CA GLY A 52 -0.91 6.37 0.40
C GLY A 52 -0.45 4.91 0.38
N LEU A 53 0.43 4.58 1.32
CA LEU A 53 1.00 3.24 1.42
C LEU A 53 -0.03 2.23 1.89
N LYS A 54 -0.37 1.29 1.01
CA LYS A 54 -1.38 0.26 1.23
C LYS A 54 -2.72 0.87 1.65
N ASP A 55 -3.04 2.03 1.07
CA ASP A 55 -4.32 2.72 1.17
C ASP A 55 -4.71 3.16 -0.24
N TYR A 56 -5.41 2.28 -0.95
CA TYR A 56 -5.83 2.52 -2.32
C TYR A 56 -7.14 1.80 -2.65
N MET A 57 -7.79 2.22 -3.73
CA MET A 57 -9.01 1.66 -4.26
C MET A 57 -8.79 1.24 -5.71
N LEU A 58 -9.05 -0.03 -6.00
CA LEU A 58 -9.01 -0.65 -7.33
C LEU A 58 -10.45 -0.89 -7.79
N GLY A 59 -11.00 -0.02 -8.63
CA GLY A 59 -12.44 -0.07 -8.94
C GLY A 59 -13.28 0.08 -7.67
N THR A 60 -13.97 -0.99 -7.28
CA THR A 60 -14.78 -1.06 -6.05
C THR A 60 -14.04 -1.72 -4.88
N LYS A 61 -12.87 -2.31 -5.11
CA LYS A 61 -12.09 -3.03 -4.10
C LYS A 61 -11.21 -2.06 -3.31
N SER A 62 -11.46 -1.95 -2.01
CA SER A 62 -10.62 -1.16 -1.10
C SER A 62 -9.51 -2.01 -0.47
N VAL A 63 -8.28 -1.47 -0.45
CA VAL A 63 -7.13 -2.07 0.23
C VAL A 63 -6.57 -1.03 1.20
N ILE A 64 -6.80 -1.25 2.50
CA ILE A 64 -6.35 -0.35 3.56
C ILE A 64 -5.65 -1.15 4.64
N LYS A 65 -4.34 -0.94 4.82
CA LYS A 65 -3.55 -1.69 5.81
C LYS A 65 -4.03 -1.40 7.23
N GLY A 66 -4.28 -2.47 7.98
CA GLY A 66 -4.62 -2.40 9.40
C GLY A 66 -6.10 -2.10 9.67
N ILE A 67 -6.90 -1.88 8.62
CA ILE A 67 -8.34 -1.73 8.71
C ILE A 67 -9.01 -3.06 8.34
N ARG A 68 -9.90 -3.54 9.19
CA ARG A 68 -10.64 -4.79 8.95
C ARG A 68 -11.72 -4.57 7.88
N LYS A 69 -12.09 -5.64 7.17
CA LYS A 69 -13.17 -5.61 6.17
C LYS A 69 -14.52 -5.17 6.74
N ASN A 70 -14.77 -5.43 8.01
CA ASN A 70 -15.99 -5.06 8.73
C ASN A 70 -15.82 -3.82 9.62
N ALA A 71 -14.72 -3.07 9.47
CA ALA A 71 -14.57 -1.80 10.16
C ALA A 71 -15.59 -0.80 9.63
N ILE A 72 -16.10 0.05 10.53
CA ILE A 72 -17.07 1.10 10.17
C ILE A 72 -16.30 2.41 10.07
N GLU A 73 -16.37 3.08 8.92
CA GLU A 73 -15.86 4.44 8.77
C GLU A 73 -16.85 5.40 9.45
N THR A 74 -16.38 6.08 10.49
CA THR A 74 -17.16 7.00 11.33
C THR A 74 -16.89 8.47 11.03
N GLY A 75 -15.93 8.74 10.15
CA GLY A 75 -15.51 10.04 9.65
C GLY A 75 -14.38 9.84 8.64
N ASP A 76 -13.98 10.88 7.91
CA ASP A 76 -12.94 10.74 6.86
C ASP A 76 -11.63 10.19 7.45
N GLY A 77 -11.26 8.98 7.03
CA GLY A 77 -10.07 8.29 7.51
C GLY A 77 -10.16 7.79 8.96
N VAL A 78 -11.34 7.83 9.58
CA VAL A 78 -11.57 7.41 10.97
C VAL A 78 -12.40 6.12 11.00
N PHE A 79 -11.77 5.02 11.40
CA PHE A 79 -12.38 3.70 11.39
C PHE A 79 -12.53 3.14 12.80
N THR A 80 -13.71 2.60 13.10
CA THR A 80 -13.98 1.86 14.33
C THR A 80 -13.96 0.37 14.03
N GLN A 81 -13.19 -0.40 14.81
CA GLN A 81 -13.07 -1.85 14.62
C GLN A 81 -12.72 -2.60 15.91
N GLN A 82 -12.92 -3.91 15.90
CA GLN A 82 -12.50 -4.76 17.00
C GLN A 82 -10.97 -5.00 17.00
N LEU A 83 -10.37 -4.84 18.18
CA LEU A 83 -9.03 -5.29 18.52
C LEU A 83 -9.13 -6.67 19.18
N TRP A 84 -8.44 -7.62 18.58
CA TRP A 84 -8.31 -8.98 19.08
C TRP A 84 -6.91 -9.13 19.65
N PRO A 85 -6.74 -9.27 20.97
CA PRO A 85 -5.42 -9.36 21.58
C PRO A 85 -4.64 -10.56 21.05
N SER A 86 -3.35 -10.35 20.77
CA SER A 86 -2.40 -11.45 20.56
C SER A 86 -1.94 -12.00 21.90
N LEU A 87 -1.45 -13.23 21.95
CA LEU A 87 -0.84 -13.80 23.16
C LEU A 87 0.26 -12.89 23.73
N LYS A 88 1.13 -12.36 22.87
CA LYS A 88 2.15 -11.37 23.26
C LYS A 88 1.55 -10.11 23.88
N GLY A 89 0.40 -9.66 23.37
CA GLY A 89 -0.34 -8.53 23.93
C GLY A 89 -0.86 -8.82 25.34
N LEU A 90 -1.45 -10.00 25.56
CA LEU A 90 -1.97 -10.46 26.85
C LEU A 90 -0.84 -10.66 27.88
N LEU A 91 0.29 -11.22 27.46
CA LEU A 91 1.47 -11.37 28.32
C LEU A 91 2.00 -10.01 28.78
N ARG A 92 2.03 -9.01 27.88
CA ARG A 92 2.49 -7.65 28.21
C ARG A 92 1.52 -6.87 29.08
N SER A 93 0.22 -7.15 29.01
CA SER A 93 -0.77 -6.50 29.86
C SER A 93 -0.84 -7.06 31.28
N GLY A 94 -0.16 -8.20 31.54
CA GLY A 94 -0.19 -8.88 32.84
C GLY A 94 -1.52 -9.57 33.16
N ASN A 95 -2.50 -9.53 32.24
CA ASN A 95 -3.83 -10.10 32.41
C ASN A 95 -4.05 -11.23 31.40
N ILE A 96 -3.37 -12.35 31.63
CA ILE A 96 -3.41 -13.53 30.75
C ILE A 96 -4.70 -14.34 30.98
N SER A 97 -5.27 -14.23 32.18
CA SER A 97 -6.46 -14.96 32.61
C SER A 97 -7.76 -14.46 31.95
N GLN A 98 -7.73 -13.31 31.26
CA GLN A 98 -8.90 -12.72 30.62
C GLN A 98 -8.63 -12.40 29.15
N TYR A 99 -9.46 -12.94 28.24
CA TYR A 99 -9.43 -12.60 26.82
C TYR A 99 -10.52 -11.58 26.50
N ARG A 100 -10.18 -10.29 26.44
CA ARG A 100 -11.13 -9.22 26.15
C ARG A 100 -10.98 -8.72 24.71
N ILE A 101 -12.07 -8.73 23.96
CA ILE A 101 -12.16 -8.03 22.67
C ILE A 101 -12.56 -6.59 22.95
N GLU A 102 -11.81 -5.65 22.38
CA GLU A 102 -12.04 -4.22 22.58
C GLU A 102 -12.46 -3.56 21.27
N THR A 103 -13.30 -2.54 21.34
CA THR A 103 -13.57 -1.66 20.20
C THR A 103 -12.57 -0.52 20.23
N ILE A 104 -11.82 -0.34 19.15
CA ILE A 104 -10.82 0.72 19.02
C ILE A 104 -11.12 1.60 17.80
N GLN A 105 -10.61 2.83 17.85
CA GLN A 105 -10.60 3.75 16.72
C GLN A 105 -9.20 3.77 16.06
N LYS A 106 -9.17 3.82 14.74
CA LYS A 106 -7.97 3.98 13.91
C LYS A 106 -8.14 5.25 13.08
N ILE A 107 -7.15 6.15 13.18
CA ILE A 107 -7.13 7.41 12.43
C ILE A 107 -6.03 7.32 11.38
N LEU A 108 -6.42 7.38 10.12
CA LEU A 108 -5.53 7.35 8.96
C LEU A 108 -5.34 8.76 8.41
N THR A 109 -4.20 9.38 8.73
CA THR A 109 -3.93 10.77 8.33
C THR A 109 -3.59 10.96 6.85
N ARG A 110 -3.34 9.87 6.11
CA ARG A 110 -2.95 9.85 4.68
C ARG A 110 -1.75 10.76 4.32
N LYS A 111 -0.95 11.16 5.31
CA LYS A 111 0.28 11.93 5.10
C LYS A 111 1.41 11.01 4.66
N TYR A 112 1.89 11.17 3.43
CA TYR A 112 3.01 10.39 2.91
C TYR A 112 4.34 10.92 3.45
N LYS A 113 5.00 10.15 4.33
CA LYS A 113 6.27 10.53 4.98
C LYS A 113 7.49 9.77 4.49
N LYS A 114 7.36 8.87 3.50
CA LYS A 114 8.46 8.00 3.02
C LYS A 114 9.22 8.55 1.81
N GLY A 115 8.92 9.77 1.41
CA GLY A 115 9.43 10.40 0.19
C GLY A 115 8.78 11.76 -0.02
N ARG A 116 9.29 12.51 -0.98
CA ARG A 116 8.71 13.78 -1.42
C ARG A 116 7.72 13.51 -2.55
N VAL A 117 6.46 13.90 -2.36
CA VAL A 117 5.41 13.73 -3.36
C VAL A 117 5.34 14.98 -4.22
N SER A 118 5.53 14.84 -5.52
CA SER A 118 5.37 15.90 -6.51
C SER A 118 3.88 16.18 -6.78
N PRO A 119 3.52 17.33 -7.38
CA PRO A 119 2.12 17.65 -7.72
C PRO A 119 1.43 16.62 -8.65
N ASP A 120 2.20 15.93 -9.48
CA ASP A 120 1.72 14.86 -10.37
C ASP A 120 1.54 13.50 -9.66
N GLY A 121 1.79 13.45 -8.35
CA GLY A 121 1.70 12.25 -7.53
C GLY A 121 2.95 11.36 -7.55
N THR A 122 3.99 11.71 -8.33
CA THR A 122 5.26 10.96 -8.32
C THR A 122 5.98 11.11 -6.98
N VAL A 123 6.59 10.02 -6.50
CA VAL A 123 7.31 10.01 -5.22
C VAL A 123 8.82 9.94 -5.48
N ARG A 124 9.55 10.95 -5.01
CA ARG A 124 11.01 10.94 -4.95
C ARG A 124 11.46 10.39 -3.59
N PRO A 125 12.47 9.51 -3.54
CA PRO A 125 12.96 8.96 -2.29
C PRO A 125 13.52 10.06 -1.38
N LEU A 126 13.44 9.86 -0.07
CA LEU A 126 14.24 10.65 0.86
C LEU A 126 15.71 10.29 0.67
N VAL A 127 16.57 11.29 0.61
CA VAL A 127 18.01 11.11 0.46
C VAL A 127 18.68 11.43 1.79
N LEU A 128 19.45 10.47 2.29
CA LEU A 128 20.20 10.57 3.55
C LEU A 128 21.67 10.93 3.22
N ASP A 129 21.91 12.11 2.66
CA ASP A 129 23.26 12.65 2.46
C ASP A 129 23.19 14.17 2.15
N GLU A 130 24.15 14.95 2.65
CA GLU A 130 24.41 16.34 2.25
C GLU A 130 24.99 16.42 0.82
N ALA A 131 25.80 15.44 0.39
CA ALA A 131 26.48 15.46 -0.90
C ALA A 131 25.57 15.10 -2.10
N ALA A 132 24.40 14.50 -1.86
CA ALA A 132 23.50 14.06 -2.93
C ALA A 132 22.66 15.20 -3.56
N LEU A 133 22.77 16.43 -3.05
CA LEU A 133 22.20 17.62 -3.68
C LEU A 133 22.96 18.06 -4.95
N LEU A 134 24.17 17.56 -5.17
CA LEU A 134 25.04 18.00 -6.28
C LEU A 134 24.89 17.20 -7.58
N VAL A 135 24.09 16.12 -7.62
CA VAL A 135 24.02 15.24 -8.80
C VAL A 135 22.59 14.80 -9.11
N LEU A 136 21.79 15.70 -9.68
CA LEU A 136 20.67 15.30 -10.54
C LEU A 136 20.66 16.24 -11.77
N PRO A 137 21.07 15.77 -12.95
CA PRO A 137 20.89 16.54 -14.18
C PRO A 137 19.40 16.66 -14.52
N LEU A 138 19.03 17.86 -14.98
CA LEU A 138 17.72 18.21 -15.55
C LEU A 138 17.41 17.40 -16.81
#